data_AF-A0A7S2BTV1-F1
#
_entry.id   AF-A0A7S2BTV1-F1
#
_cell.length_a   1.000
_cell.length_b   1.000
_cell.length_c   1.000
_cell.angle_alpha   90.00
_cell.angle_beta   90.00
_cell.angle_gamma   90.00
#
_symmetry.space_group_name_H-M   'P 1'
#
loop_
_entity.id
_entity.type
_entity.pdbx_description
1 polymer ?
#
loop_
_entity_poly.entity_id
_entity_poly.type
_entity_poly.pdbx_seq_one_letter_code
_entity_poly.pdbx_strand_id
1 'polypeptide(L)'
;GPSRVPPPGVIPNQISPTGNGIGLEDANPSDLLRANVISTYNVFAAAMASGALQRVVFSSSAFACGWSHDPRMSIPRYLPIDELHPPLPYETYGLSKVMGEKTAEMFARIGAASFVSLRFTNIIKREQWGTLPWKEPVPVAVDSCEGGTGSLTLPMWSYVHEDDVIEAHLRAAELELPLAPTAPVQAQPLAGLQ
;
A
#
# COMPACT_ATOMS: atom_id res chain seq x y z
N GLY A 1 -7.18 3.27 4.51
CA GLY A 1 -6.67 4.66 4.59
C GLY A 1 -7.57 5.46 5.52
N PRO A 2 -7.05 6.48 6.22
CA PRO A 2 -7.77 7.12 7.33
C PRO A 2 -9.04 7.79 6.81
N SER A 3 -10.18 7.21 7.14
CA SER A 3 -11.50 7.79 6.95
C SER A 3 -11.80 8.70 8.12
N ARG A 4 -12.37 9.87 7.82
CA ARG A 4 -12.95 10.79 8.80
C ARG A 4 -14.04 10.11 9.64
N VAL A 5 -14.53 8.94 9.21
CA VAL A 5 -15.44 8.10 9.97
C VAL A 5 -14.69 6.84 10.40
N PRO A 6 -14.42 6.64 11.70
CA PRO A 6 -13.82 5.41 12.18
C PRO A 6 -14.76 4.20 11.96
N PRO A 7 -14.24 2.97 11.88
CA PRO A 7 -15.07 1.76 11.87
C PRO A 7 -16.00 1.74 13.10
N PRO A 8 -17.10 0.95 13.08
CA PRO A 8 -18.05 0.88 14.19
C PRO A 8 -17.34 0.56 15.52
N GLY A 9 -17.32 1.52 16.46
CA GLY A 9 -16.74 1.35 17.79
C GLY A 9 -15.77 2.43 18.31
N VAL A 10 -15.47 3.51 17.56
CA VAL A 10 -14.55 4.59 18.02
C VAL A 10 -15.18 5.98 17.86
N ILE A 11 -14.96 6.88 18.83
CA ILE A 11 -15.68 8.16 19.01
C ILE A 11 -15.20 9.26 18.03
N PRO A 12 -16.08 10.10 17.46
CA PRO A 12 -15.85 10.80 16.17
C PRO A 12 -15.17 12.19 16.20
N ASN A 13 -14.79 12.74 17.36
CA ASN A 13 -14.64 14.20 17.52
C ASN A 13 -13.21 14.78 17.42
N GLN A 14 -12.30 14.20 16.65
CA GLN A 14 -10.96 14.77 16.43
C GLN A 14 -10.66 14.90 14.93
N ILE A 15 -11.19 15.95 14.31
CA ILE A 15 -10.85 16.34 12.93
C ILE A 15 -10.01 17.61 13.00
N SER A 16 -8.77 17.57 12.49
CA SER A 16 -7.90 18.75 12.39
C SER A 16 -8.45 19.78 11.38
N PRO A 17 -8.39 21.10 11.65
CA PRO A 17 -8.95 22.15 10.77
C PRO A 17 -8.12 22.46 9.52
N THR A 18 -6.96 21.81 9.29
CA THR A 18 -5.89 22.35 8.42
C THR A 18 -5.83 21.82 6.97
N GLY A 19 -6.89 21.20 6.44
CA GLY A 19 -7.13 21.22 4.98
C GLY A 19 -6.30 20.31 4.05
N ASN A 20 -5.48 19.39 4.54
CA ASN A 20 -4.84 18.41 3.65
C ASN A 20 -5.79 17.22 3.39
N GLY A 21 -6.15 17.02 2.11
CA GLY A 21 -7.05 15.93 1.70
C GLY A 21 -6.42 14.53 1.82
N ILE A 22 -5.10 14.45 1.86
CA ILE A 22 -4.35 13.22 2.07
C ILE A 22 -4.09 13.08 3.58
N GLY A 23 -4.66 12.06 4.19
CA GLY A 23 -4.44 11.78 5.61
C GLY A 23 -2.99 11.37 5.87
N LEU A 24 -2.29 12.16 6.69
CA LEU A 24 -1.00 11.78 7.26
C LEU A 24 -1.26 10.88 8.48
N GLU A 25 -0.38 9.91 8.68
CA GLU A 25 -0.51 8.99 9.80
C GLU A 25 0.02 9.64 11.09
N ASP A 26 -0.88 9.92 12.04
CA ASP A 26 -0.52 10.47 13.37
C ASP A 26 -0.18 9.36 14.39
N ALA A 27 -0.12 8.10 13.96
CA ALA A 27 0.16 6.95 14.82
C ALA A 27 1.66 6.82 15.12
N ASN A 28 2.01 6.30 16.30
CA ASN A 28 3.39 5.93 16.59
C ASN A 28 3.90 4.91 15.56
N PRO A 29 5.08 5.09 14.95
CA PRO A 29 5.59 4.22 13.89
C PRO A 29 5.62 2.73 14.25
N SER A 30 5.96 2.40 15.50
CA SER A 30 6.03 1.02 16.00
C SER A 30 4.64 0.40 16.17
N ASP A 31 3.69 1.16 16.70
CA ASP A 31 2.31 0.71 16.88
C ASP A 31 1.64 0.48 15.53
N LEU A 32 1.89 1.36 14.57
CA LEU A 32 1.40 1.23 13.20
C LEU A 32 1.96 -0.02 12.51
N LEU A 33 3.27 -0.22 12.58
CA LEU A 33 3.92 -1.38 11.99
C LEU A 33 3.34 -2.67 12.58
N ARG A 34 3.25 -2.74 13.92
CA ARG A 34 2.67 -3.87 14.64
C ARG A 34 1.23 -4.12 14.22
N ALA A 35 0.38 -3.10 14.23
CA ALA A 35 -1.03 -3.23 13.90
C ALA A 35 -1.23 -3.74 12.46
N ASN A 36 -0.56 -3.11 11.48
CA ASN A 36 -0.69 -3.48 10.08
C ASN A 36 -0.19 -4.90 9.80
N VAL A 37 0.99 -5.27 10.33
CA VAL A 37 1.60 -6.59 10.07
C VAL A 37 0.77 -7.70 10.71
N ILE A 38 0.42 -7.56 11.99
CA ILE A 38 -0.30 -8.62 12.72
C ILE A 38 -1.73 -8.77 12.21
N SER A 39 -2.44 -7.67 11.94
CA SER A 39 -3.80 -7.75 11.40
C SER A 39 -3.83 -8.37 10.01
N THR A 40 -2.90 -7.99 9.12
CA THR A 40 -2.79 -8.57 7.76
C THR A 40 -2.54 -10.07 7.82
N TYR A 41 -1.58 -10.51 8.65
CA TYR A 41 -1.33 -11.93 8.84
C TYR A 41 -2.57 -12.69 9.32
N ASN A 42 -3.27 -12.17 10.34
CA ASN A 42 -4.45 -12.83 10.91
C ASN A 42 -5.58 -12.97 9.89
N VAL A 43 -5.84 -11.93 9.08
CA VAL A 43 -6.85 -11.98 8.03
C VAL A 43 -6.48 -13.02 6.97
N PHE A 44 -5.22 -13.07 6.53
CA PHE A 44 -4.77 -14.05 5.54
C PHE A 44 -4.83 -15.47 6.10
N ALA A 45 -4.38 -15.69 7.35
CA ALA A 45 -4.46 -16.97 8.01
C ALA A 45 -5.91 -17.48 8.12
N ALA A 46 -6.84 -16.60 8.53
CA ALA A 46 -8.26 -16.93 8.61
C ALA A 46 -8.87 -17.22 7.22
N ALA A 47 -8.50 -16.44 6.20
CA ALA A 47 -8.92 -16.66 4.82
C ALA A 47 -8.50 -18.05 4.33
N MET A 48 -7.24 -18.43 4.56
CA MET A 48 -6.71 -19.74 4.20
C MET A 48 -7.36 -20.87 4.99
N ALA A 49 -7.55 -20.70 6.30
CA ALA A 49 -8.19 -21.70 7.16
C ALA A 49 -9.66 -21.96 6.78
N SER A 50 -10.36 -20.98 6.20
CA SER A 50 -11.73 -21.16 5.75
C SER A 50 -11.86 -22.19 4.61
N GLY A 51 -10.82 -22.35 3.78
CA GLY A 51 -10.82 -23.19 2.59
C GLY A 51 -11.81 -22.78 1.49
N ALA A 52 -12.66 -21.78 1.75
CA ALA A 52 -13.76 -21.38 0.87
C ALA A 52 -13.38 -20.26 -0.10
N LEU A 53 -12.31 -19.51 0.21
CA LEU A 53 -11.90 -18.36 -0.59
C LEU A 53 -10.93 -18.79 -1.69
N GLN A 54 -11.25 -18.41 -2.93
CA GLN A 54 -10.38 -18.61 -4.10
C GLN A 54 -9.31 -17.53 -4.21
N ARG A 55 -9.57 -16.34 -3.66
CA ARG A 55 -8.69 -15.18 -3.77
C ARG A 55 -8.77 -14.25 -2.57
N VAL A 56 -7.62 -13.67 -2.25
CA VAL A 56 -7.49 -12.53 -1.36
C VAL A 56 -6.88 -11.36 -2.13
N VAL A 57 -7.56 -10.21 -2.11
CA VAL A 57 -7.04 -8.95 -2.68
C VAL A 57 -6.54 -8.07 -1.53
N PHE A 58 -5.27 -7.71 -1.58
CA PHE A 58 -4.58 -6.90 -0.57
C PHE A 58 -4.31 -5.49 -1.09
N SER A 59 -4.79 -4.49 -0.35
CA SER A 59 -4.46 -3.09 -0.61
C SER A 59 -3.05 -2.78 -0.09
N SER A 60 -2.07 -2.91 -0.98
CA SER A 60 -0.71 -2.42 -0.77
C SER A 60 -0.64 -0.91 -1.06
N SER A 61 0.57 -0.36 -1.14
CA SER A 61 0.79 1.06 -1.39
C SER A 61 2.01 1.29 -2.26
N ALA A 62 1.94 2.38 -3.00
CA ALA A 62 3.07 3.14 -3.48
C ALA A 62 4.25 3.19 -2.47
N PHE A 63 4.01 3.41 -1.18
CA PHE A 63 5.09 3.49 -0.19
C PHE A 63 5.95 2.21 -0.08
N ALA A 64 5.48 1.07 -0.61
CA ALA A 64 6.30 -0.12 -0.78
C ALA A 64 7.44 0.03 -1.81
N CYS A 65 7.26 0.88 -2.83
CA CYS A 65 8.16 1.03 -3.98
C CYS A 65 9.19 2.17 -3.85
N GLY A 66 9.29 2.88 -2.72
CA GLY A 66 10.21 4.03 -2.62
C GLY A 66 9.56 5.33 -2.22
N TRP A 67 8.22 5.39 -2.21
CA TRP A 67 7.52 6.62 -1.87
C TRP A 67 7.59 6.94 -0.37
N SER A 68 7.71 8.23 -0.06
CA SER A 68 7.84 8.79 1.29
C SER A 68 7.11 10.13 1.38
N HIS A 69 6.66 10.47 2.59
CA HIS A 69 6.16 11.80 2.89
C HIS A 69 7.26 12.87 2.85
N ASP A 70 8.53 12.50 3.09
CA ASP A 70 9.67 13.37 2.78
C ASP A 70 10.12 13.16 1.33
N PRO A 71 9.84 14.12 0.43
CA PRO A 71 10.15 13.96 -0.98
C PRO A 71 11.66 13.87 -1.26
N ARG A 72 12.51 14.33 -0.33
CA ARG A 72 13.97 14.25 -0.46
C ARG A 72 14.49 12.83 -0.27
N MET A 73 13.70 11.96 0.38
CA MET A 73 14.07 10.57 0.63
C MET A 73 13.68 9.64 -0.54
N SER A 74 12.67 9.99 -1.32
CA SER A 74 12.10 9.14 -2.38
C SER A 74 12.82 9.29 -3.72
N ILE A 75 13.92 8.54 -3.92
CA ILE A 75 14.64 8.48 -5.20
C ILE A 75 14.40 7.10 -5.85
N PRO A 76 13.52 6.99 -6.87
CA PRO A 76 13.28 5.72 -7.54
C PRO A 76 14.52 5.27 -8.33
N ARG A 77 14.66 3.95 -8.51
CA ARG A 77 15.80 3.36 -9.25
C ARG A 77 15.68 3.58 -10.75
N TYR A 78 14.46 3.66 -11.27
CA TYR A 78 14.16 3.97 -12.66
C TYR A 78 12.73 4.51 -12.79
N LEU A 79 12.45 5.09 -13.96
CA LEU A 79 11.13 5.55 -14.38
C LEU A 79 10.77 4.97 -15.76
N PRO A 80 9.49 4.70 -16.04
CA PRO A 80 8.37 4.72 -15.09
C PRO A 80 8.51 3.64 -14.01
N ILE A 81 7.92 3.87 -12.83
CA ILE A 81 7.86 2.83 -11.78
C ILE A 81 6.85 1.78 -12.23
N ASP A 82 7.29 0.54 -12.33
CA ASP A 82 6.46 -0.64 -12.62
C ASP A 82 6.49 -1.64 -11.45
N GLU A 83 5.80 -2.77 -11.61
CA GLU A 83 5.71 -3.81 -10.57
C GLU A 83 7.06 -4.49 -10.26
N LEU A 84 8.02 -4.43 -11.18
CA LEU A 84 9.37 -4.99 -11.03
C LEU A 84 10.29 -4.09 -10.21
N HIS A 85 9.86 -2.86 -9.91
CA HIS A 85 10.65 -1.94 -9.11
C HIS A 85 10.90 -2.56 -7.71
N PRO A 86 12.15 -2.58 -7.22
CA PRO A 86 12.47 -3.19 -5.95
C PRO A 86 11.69 -2.52 -4.81
N PRO A 87 11.27 -3.29 -3.77
CA PRO A 87 10.71 -2.70 -2.57
C PRO A 87 11.74 -1.80 -1.88
N LEU A 88 11.40 -0.52 -1.67
CA LEU A 88 12.28 0.49 -1.07
C LEU A 88 11.52 1.33 -0.02
N PRO A 89 10.96 0.73 1.04
CA PRO A 89 10.24 1.50 2.04
C PRO A 89 11.18 2.41 2.84
N TYR A 90 10.86 3.70 2.91
CA TYR A 90 11.58 4.68 3.75
C TYR A 90 10.92 4.90 5.12
N GLU A 91 9.70 4.40 5.30
CA GLU A 91 8.87 4.62 6.48
C GLU A 91 8.20 3.33 6.94
N THR A 92 7.76 3.28 8.21
CA THR A 92 7.12 2.09 8.79
C THR A 92 5.83 1.70 8.08
N TYR A 93 5.09 2.67 7.53
CA TYR A 93 3.92 2.40 6.69
C TYR A 93 4.27 1.58 5.46
N GLY A 94 5.19 2.09 4.62
CA GLY A 94 5.67 1.39 3.43
C GLY A 94 6.24 0.02 3.78
N LEU A 95 7.02 -0.06 4.87
CA LEU A 95 7.58 -1.32 5.35
C LEU A 95 6.48 -2.32 5.72
N SER A 96 5.41 -1.89 6.39
CA SER A 96 4.29 -2.75 6.74
C SER A 96 3.58 -3.30 5.50
N LYS A 97 3.51 -2.53 4.41
CA LYS A 97 2.93 -2.98 3.14
C LYS A 97 3.82 -4.00 2.43
N VAL A 98 5.13 -3.79 2.41
CA VAL A 98 6.10 -4.79 1.92
C VAL A 98 5.98 -6.09 2.71
N MET A 99 5.89 -6.02 4.04
CA MET A 99 5.70 -7.21 4.87
C MET A 99 4.37 -7.91 4.56
N GLY A 100 3.28 -7.15 4.32
CA GLY A 100 2.00 -7.70 3.86
C GLY A 100 2.11 -8.44 2.53
N GLU A 101 2.81 -7.88 1.54
CA GLU A 101 3.08 -8.53 0.25
C GLU A 101 3.88 -9.83 0.43
N LYS A 102 4.93 -9.83 1.27
CA LYS A 102 5.71 -11.04 1.58
C LYS A 102 4.89 -12.09 2.34
N THR A 103 3.96 -11.66 3.17
CA THR A 103 3.00 -12.55 3.84
C THR A 103 2.06 -13.19 2.83
N ALA A 104 1.55 -12.42 1.87
CA ALA A 104 0.73 -12.93 0.76
C ALA A 104 1.50 -13.94 -0.10
N GLU A 105 2.75 -13.63 -0.49
CA GLU A 105 3.63 -14.56 -1.22
C GLU A 105 3.83 -15.88 -0.45
N MET A 106 3.99 -15.81 0.88
CA MET A 106 4.08 -17.00 1.72
C MET A 106 2.82 -17.85 1.65
N PHE A 107 1.64 -17.24 1.85
CA PHE A 107 0.37 -17.98 1.79
C PHE A 107 0.07 -18.54 0.40
N ALA A 108 0.38 -17.80 -0.65
CA ALA A 108 0.26 -18.26 -2.04
C ALA A 108 1.15 -19.48 -2.34
N ARG A 109 2.28 -19.65 -1.66
CA ARG A 109 3.13 -20.85 -1.81
C ARG A 109 2.57 -22.09 -1.11
N ILE A 110 1.81 -21.92 -0.04
CA ILE A 110 1.44 -23.03 0.87
C ILE A 110 -0.04 -23.43 0.80
N GLY A 111 -0.87 -22.74 0.03
CA GLY A 111 -2.27 -23.13 -0.08
C GLY A 111 -2.92 -22.75 -1.41
N ALA A 112 -4.21 -23.06 -1.51
CA ALA A 112 -4.93 -23.07 -2.77
C ALA A 112 -5.51 -21.72 -3.20
N ALA A 113 -5.51 -20.71 -2.32
CA ALA A 113 -6.00 -19.37 -2.68
C ALA A 113 -4.93 -18.56 -3.39
N SER A 114 -5.34 -17.80 -4.40
CA SER A 114 -4.50 -16.80 -5.05
C SER A 114 -4.47 -15.50 -4.24
N PHE A 115 -3.37 -14.75 -4.32
CA PHE A 115 -3.25 -13.44 -3.69
C PHE A 115 -2.93 -12.39 -4.74
N VAL A 116 -3.59 -11.23 -4.67
CA VAL A 116 -3.33 -10.08 -5.54
C VAL A 116 -3.04 -8.88 -4.66
N SER A 117 -1.89 -8.24 -4.87
CA SER A 117 -1.50 -7.03 -4.15
C SER A 117 -1.59 -5.81 -5.07
N LEU A 118 -2.38 -4.82 -4.69
CA LEU A 118 -2.58 -3.59 -5.47
C LEU A 118 -1.86 -2.43 -4.79
N ARG A 119 -0.88 -1.81 -5.46
CA ARG A 119 -0.07 -0.71 -4.90
C ARG A 119 -0.67 0.65 -5.29
N PHE A 120 -1.59 1.14 -4.47
CA PHE A 120 -2.24 2.44 -4.73
C PHE A 120 -1.36 3.63 -4.34
N THR A 121 -1.49 4.71 -5.11
CA THR A 121 -1.02 6.06 -4.77
C THR A 121 -2.06 6.77 -3.89
N ASN A 122 -2.02 8.11 -3.81
CA ASN A 122 -2.92 8.87 -2.95
C ASN A 122 -4.39 8.70 -3.36
N ILE A 123 -5.20 8.10 -2.49
CA ILE A 123 -6.63 7.90 -2.75
C ILE A 123 -7.39 9.17 -2.36
N ILE A 124 -8.15 9.74 -3.30
CA ILE A 124 -9.03 10.89 -3.05
C ILE A 124 -10.45 10.39 -2.75
N LYS A 125 -10.96 10.75 -1.58
CA LYS A 125 -12.28 10.33 -1.11
C LYS A 125 -13.41 11.15 -1.71
N ARG A 126 -14.61 10.56 -1.81
CA ARG A 126 -15.81 11.21 -2.38
C ARG A 126 -16.03 12.59 -1.87
N GLU A 127 -15.92 12.73 -0.55
CA GLU A 127 -16.25 13.97 0.14
C GLU A 127 -15.28 15.10 -0.20
N GLN A 128 -14.15 14.76 -0.83
CA GLN A 128 -13.11 15.70 -1.24
C GLN A 128 -13.02 15.86 -2.76
N TRP A 129 -13.80 15.15 -3.58
CA TRP A 129 -13.74 15.33 -5.04
C TRP A 129 -14.07 16.76 -5.48
N GLY A 130 -15.00 17.43 -4.78
CA GLY A 130 -15.33 18.84 -5.06
C GLY A 130 -14.19 19.82 -4.77
N THR A 131 -13.09 19.36 -4.18
CA THR A 131 -11.87 20.16 -3.98
C THR A 131 -10.88 20.04 -5.13
N LEU A 132 -11.15 19.16 -6.11
CA LEU A 132 -10.30 18.97 -7.29
C LEU A 132 -10.61 19.99 -8.41
N PRO A 133 -9.63 20.32 -9.26
CA PRO A 133 -8.21 19.97 -9.12
C PRO A 133 -7.60 20.74 -7.94
N TRP A 134 -6.77 20.07 -7.15
CA TRP A 134 -5.99 20.77 -6.15
C TRP A 134 -5.03 21.74 -6.83
N LYS A 135 -4.85 22.90 -6.20
CA LYS A 135 -3.77 23.79 -6.61
C LYS A 135 -2.46 23.02 -6.45
N GLU A 136 -1.67 22.95 -7.51
CA GLU A 136 -0.34 22.34 -7.48
C GLU A 136 0.40 22.86 -6.24
N PRO A 137 0.95 21.99 -5.36
CA PRO A 137 1.97 22.42 -4.43
C PRO A 137 3.12 22.95 -5.28
N VAL A 138 3.22 24.27 -5.40
CA VAL A 138 4.21 24.97 -6.22
C VAL A 138 5.59 24.43 -5.84
N PRO A 139 6.48 24.12 -6.80
CA PRO A 139 7.87 23.84 -6.47
C PRO A 139 8.43 25.08 -5.78
N VAL A 140 8.63 25.00 -4.46
CA VAL A 140 9.44 25.99 -3.77
C VAL A 140 10.85 25.79 -4.31
N ALA A 141 11.41 26.87 -4.82
CA ALA A 141 12.59 26.95 -5.65
C ALA A 141 13.70 25.96 -5.26
N VAL A 142 14.34 25.45 -6.29
CA VAL A 142 15.70 24.90 -6.31
C VAL A 142 16.72 25.96 -5.86
N ASP A 143 16.59 26.49 -4.64
CA ASP A 143 17.55 27.40 -4.00
C ASP A 143 17.23 27.50 -2.50
N SER A 144 17.53 26.44 -1.75
CA SER A 144 17.87 26.59 -0.33
C SER A 144 18.61 25.34 0.15
N CYS A 145 19.90 25.28 -0.19
CA CYS A 145 20.85 24.85 0.82
C CYS A 145 20.65 25.78 2.02
N GLU A 146 20.40 25.20 3.19
CA GLU A 146 20.10 25.84 4.48
C GLU A 146 18.65 26.31 4.72
N GLY A 147 17.93 25.52 5.53
CA GLY A 147 16.91 26.06 6.45
C GLY A 147 15.47 26.27 5.94
N GLY A 148 15.13 25.96 4.69
CA GLY A 148 13.78 26.19 4.14
C GLY A 148 12.75 25.09 4.46
N THR A 149 11.57 25.48 4.97
CA THR A 149 10.42 24.60 5.27
C THR A 149 9.95 23.83 4.04
N GLY A 150 10.03 22.50 4.12
CA GLY A 150 9.83 21.56 3.01
C GLY A 150 8.43 21.62 2.40
N SER A 151 8.37 21.93 1.12
CA SER A 151 7.18 21.69 0.31
C SER A 151 7.02 20.19 0.13
N LEU A 152 5.88 19.63 0.55
CA LEU A 152 5.52 18.24 0.26
C LEU A 152 5.44 18.09 -1.25
N THR A 153 6.48 17.54 -1.87
CA THR A 153 6.41 17.09 -3.26
C THR A 153 5.53 15.85 -3.23
N LEU A 154 4.21 16.05 -3.26
CA LEU A 154 3.26 14.96 -3.48
C LEU A 154 3.82 14.15 -4.65
N PRO A 155 4.13 12.86 -4.45
CA PRO A 155 5.00 12.13 -5.36
C PRO A 155 4.42 12.16 -6.77
N MET A 156 5.04 13.02 -7.59
CA MET A 156 4.65 13.31 -8.96
C MET A 156 3.15 13.64 -9.14
N TRP A 157 2.49 14.22 -8.13
CA TRP A 157 1.06 14.57 -8.11
C TRP A 157 0.10 13.41 -8.43
N SER A 158 0.55 12.16 -8.27
CA SER A 158 -0.28 11.00 -8.56
C SER A 158 -1.37 10.81 -7.49
N TYR A 159 -2.60 10.69 -7.96
CA TYR A 159 -3.76 10.36 -7.14
C TYR A 159 -4.67 9.38 -7.89
N VAL A 160 -5.49 8.66 -7.14
CA VAL A 160 -6.49 7.73 -7.66
C VAL A 160 -7.84 8.03 -7.04
N HIS A 161 -8.89 7.96 -7.84
CA HIS A 161 -10.25 8.14 -7.37
C HIS A 161 -10.68 6.92 -6.56
N GLU A 162 -11.44 7.11 -5.47
CA GLU A 162 -11.84 5.97 -4.64
C GLU A 162 -12.67 4.93 -5.41
N ASP A 163 -13.46 5.35 -6.41
CA ASP A 163 -14.27 4.43 -7.22
C ASP A 163 -13.37 3.54 -8.09
N ASP A 164 -12.26 4.08 -8.59
CA ASP A 164 -11.29 3.30 -9.36
C ASP A 164 -10.57 2.29 -8.44
N VAL A 165 -10.34 2.67 -7.17
CA VAL A 165 -9.81 1.73 -6.17
C VAL A 165 -10.80 0.60 -5.93
N ILE A 166 -12.09 0.90 -5.76
CA ILE A 166 -13.13 -0.11 -5.54
C ILE A 166 -13.23 -1.03 -6.76
N GLU A 167 -13.32 -0.47 -7.96
CA GLU A 167 -13.38 -1.22 -9.20
C GLU A 167 -12.15 -2.11 -9.36
N ALA A 168 -10.94 -1.60 -9.09
CA ALA A 168 -9.73 -2.41 -9.13
C ALA A 168 -9.77 -3.59 -8.16
N HIS A 169 -10.33 -3.44 -6.96
CA HIS A 169 -10.49 -4.56 -6.03
C HIS A 169 -11.53 -5.58 -6.52
N LEU A 170 -12.66 -5.13 -7.06
CA LEU A 170 -13.69 -6.02 -7.61
C LEU A 170 -13.13 -6.82 -8.79
N ARG A 171 -12.48 -6.14 -9.74
CA ARG A 171 -11.83 -6.78 -10.89
C ARG A 171 -10.75 -7.76 -10.44
N ALA A 172 -9.90 -7.37 -9.50
CA ALA A 172 -8.89 -8.26 -8.95
C ALA A 172 -9.52 -9.50 -8.28
N ALA A 173 -10.63 -9.34 -7.57
CA ALA A 173 -11.34 -10.45 -6.93
C ALA A 173 -11.96 -11.40 -7.96
N GLU A 174 -12.43 -10.90 -9.09
CA GLU A 174 -13.08 -11.66 -10.17
C GLU A 174 -12.11 -12.25 -11.20
N LEU A 175 -10.81 -11.92 -11.16
CA LEU A 175 -9.83 -12.42 -12.12
C LEU A 175 -9.88 -13.94 -12.29
N GLU A 176 -9.84 -14.43 -13.53
CA GLU A 176 -9.65 -15.85 -13.79
C GLU A 176 -8.15 -16.17 -13.87
N LEU A 177 -7.45 -15.99 -12.75
CA LEU A 177 -6.07 -16.47 -12.62
C LEU A 177 -6.05 -17.95 -12.21
N PRO A 178 -5.09 -18.75 -12.70
CA PRO A 178 -4.85 -20.07 -12.15
C PRO A 178 -4.68 -19.97 -10.64
N LEU A 179 -5.40 -20.82 -9.91
CA LEU A 179 -5.16 -20.96 -8.47
C LEU A 179 -3.71 -21.38 -8.26
N ALA A 180 -3.14 -20.94 -7.13
CA ALA A 180 -1.80 -21.37 -6.76
C ALA A 180 -1.74 -22.91 -6.78
N PRO A 181 -0.65 -23.52 -7.29
CA PRO A 181 -0.57 -24.95 -7.40
C PRO A 181 -0.83 -25.60 -6.04
N THR A 182 -1.79 -26.53 -5.99
CA THR A 182 -2.22 -27.21 -4.76
C THR A 182 -1.19 -28.22 -4.22
N ALA A 183 -0.10 -28.44 -4.95
CA ALA A 183 0.98 -29.33 -4.55
C ALA A 183 2.22 -28.49 -4.20
N PRO A 184 2.94 -28.82 -3.11
CA PRO A 184 4.29 -28.29 -2.94
C PRO A 184 5.07 -28.68 -4.19
N VAL A 185 5.63 -27.69 -4.88
CA VAL A 185 6.64 -27.93 -5.92
C VAL A 185 7.71 -28.77 -5.22
N GLN A 186 7.79 -30.06 -5.55
CA GLN A 186 8.89 -30.90 -5.09
C GLN A 186 10.16 -30.18 -5.54
N ALA A 187 10.95 -29.72 -4.58
CA ALA A 187 12.28 -29.20 -4.87
C ALA A 187 13.01 -30.33 -5.62
N GLN A 188 13.24 -30.15 -6.91
CA GLN A 188 14.15 -31.03 -7.62
C GLN A 188 15.50 -30.88 -6.90
N PRO A 189 16.11 -31.97 -6.42
CA PRO A 189 17.44 -31.88 -5.87
C PRO A 189 18.34 -31.27 -6.93
N LEU A 190 19.18 -30.32 -6.54
CA LEU A 190 20.23 -29.74 -7.38
C LEU A 190 21.17 -30.88 -7.82
N ALA A 191 20.83 -31.51 -8.93
CA ALA A 191 21.69 -32.47 -9.60
C ALA A 191 22.72 -31.65 -10.39
N GLY A 192 23.96 -31.64 -9.91
CA GLY A 192 25.12 -31.31 -10.77
C GLY A 192 25.91 -30.06 -10.46
N LEU A 193 26.19 -29.76 -9.19
CA LEU A 193 27.40 -29.00 -8.84
C LEU A 193 28.35 -29.96 -8.10
N GLN A 194 29.15 -30.68 -8.90
CA GLN A 194 30.46 -31.19 -8.49
C GLN A 194 31.53 -30.22 -8.98
#